data_AF-A0A2P4SXA0-F1
#
_entry.id   AF-A0A2P4SXA0-F1
#
_cell.length_a   1.000
_cell.length_b   1.000
_cell.length_c   1.000
_cell.angle_alpha   90.00
_cell.angle_beta   90.00
_cell.angle_gamma   90.00
#
_symmetry.space_group_name_H-M   'P 1'
#
loop_
_entity.id
_entity.type
_entity.pdbx_description
1 polymer ?
#
loop_
_entity_poly.entity_id
_entity_poly.type
_entity_poly.pdbx_seq_one_letter_code
_entity_poly.pdbx_strand_id
1 'polypeptide(L)'
;RNALQAVSPATMEVLMRVLADCDNWDDGSPEEVSRKAELTLKCLTEVVHILLNSSSDQRQVETSTILENYFKLLNSDHSALPKPRRCRQWESRFIALQIQMLNTITAMLDCTDRPVLQAIFLNSNCFEHLIRLLQNCKLFINANNKVADKSEKELANKLLTEMNEDQVFQGHLDCLAVSTIQALTAVMHKSPAAKEVFKERIGYAHIYEVLKSLGQPSRELLEELMNMAVEGDHMAVGILGISNVQPLLLLIQWLPELESHDLQIFISNWLRRICCINRQSRATCVNADMVIRIIETLNHHSALHCTCAENLIALLGSLGSQSMGSEELLQLIRLMRTEEPKQAHPYVIPVVRAILAMARKQGMASALQYFNLCHSMAGIAVPSIQKWPGSAFSFNAWLCLDQDQVDPSTASKTGKRKQLYRYGLP
;
A
#
# COMPACT_ATOMS: atom_id res chain seq x y z
N ARG A 1 11.46 0.31 -38.00
CA ARG A 1 11.11 1.36 -39.00
C ARG A 1 9.68 1.18 -39.55
N ASN A 2 9.33 0.02 -40.13
CA ASN A 2 7.98 -0.24 -40.65
C ASN A 2 6.89 -0.22 -39.54
N ALA A 3 7.17 -0.79 -38.36
CA ALA A 3 6.24 -0.77 -37.25
C ALA A 3 5.94 0.65 -36.74
N LEU A 4 6.95 1.52 -36.65
CA LEU A 4 6.79 2.92 -36.24
C LEU A 4 5.96 3.73 -37.25
N GLN A 5 6.07 3.43 -38.55
CA GLN A 5 5.25 4.06 -39.59
C GLN A 5 3.78 3.63 -39.54
N ALA A 6 3.48 2.45 -38.99
CA ALA A 6 2.11 1.99 -38.77
C ALA A 6 1.46 2.65 -37.53
N VAL A 7 2.26 3.20 -36.60
CA VAL A 7 1.78 3.97 -35.46
C VAL A 7 1.43 5.38 -35.92
N SER A 8 0.17 5.55 -36.30
CA SER A 8 -0.40 6.85 -36.72
C SER A 8 -1.57 7.24 -35.80
N PRO A 9 -1.93 8.53 -35.73
CA PRO A 9 -3.11 8.98 -34.99
C PRO A 9 -4.40 8.23 -35.39
N ALA A 10 -4.56 7.94 -36.69
CA ALA A 10 -5.72 7.21 -37.20
C ALA A 10 -5.74 5.75 -36.72
N THR A 11 -4.58 5.07 -36.71
CA THR A 11 -4.46 3.71 -36.16
C THR A 11 -4.83 3.69 -34.69
N MET A 12 -4.34 4.67 -33.91
CA MET A 12 -4.65 4.77 -32.49
C MET A 12 -6.12 5.04 -32.22
N GLU A 13 -6.74 5.92 -33.01
CA GLU A 13 -8.17 6.19 -32.90
C GLU A 13 -9.01 4.93 -33.18
N VAL A 14 -8.63 4.13 -34.18
CA VAL A 14 -9.30 2.84 -34.47
C VAL A 14 -9.15 1.87 -33.29
N LEU A 15 -7.95 1.70 -32.74
CA LEU A 15 -7.73 0.81 -31.58
C LEU A 15 -8.55 1.25 -30.37
N MET A 16 -8.61 2.56 -30.09
CA MET A 16 -9.43 3.08 -28.98
C MET A 16 -10.93 2.93 -29.22
N ARG A 17 -11.41 3.12 -30.46
CA ARG A 17 -12.81 2.88 -30.81
C ARG A 17 -13.20 1.40 -30.69
N VAL A 18 -12.31 0.48 -31.10
CA VAL A 18 -12.55 -0.97 -30.95
C VAL A 18 -12.75 -1.35 -29.49
N LEU A 19 -12.00 -0.74 -28.56
CA LEU A 19 -12.20 -0.94 -27.13
C LEU A 19 -13.45 -0.22 -26.59
N ALA A 20 -13.80 0.95 -27.14
CA ALA A 20 -14.97 1.72 -26.70
C ALA A 20 -16.32 1.14 -27.17
N ASP A 21 -16.35 0.50 -28.35
CA ASP A 21 -17.56 -0.07 -28.96
C ASP A 21 -17.92 -1.45 -28.36
N CYS A 22 -18.05 -1.53 -27.03
CA CYS A 22 -18.50 -2.75 -26.33
C CYS A 22 -19.90 -3.22 -26.77
N ASP A 23 -20.70 -2.34 -27.40
CA ASP A 23 -22.05 -2.61 -27.91
C ASP A 23 -22.03 -3.42 -29.23
N ASN A 24 -21.03 -3.24 -30.10
CA ASN A 24 -20.91 -3.99 -31.37
C ASN A 24 -20.44 -5.45 -31.15
N TRP A 25 -20.31 -5.85 -29.90
CA TRP A 25 -19.88 -7.17 -29.48
C TRP A 25 -21.07 -8.14 -29.33
N ASP A 26 -22.28 -7.70 -29.67
CA ASP A 26 -23.54 -8.42 -29.44
C ASP A 26 -23.80 -9.62 -30.38
N ASP A 27 -23.14 -9.66 -31.55
CA ASP A 27 -23.37 -10.72 -32.55
C ASP A 27 -22.40 -11.92 -32.43
N GLY A 28 -21.41 -11.86 -31.54
CA GLY A 28 -20.36 -12.89 -31.39
C GLY A 28 -20.47 -13.68 -30.08
N SER A 29 -19.81 -14.84 -30.01
CA SER A 29 -19.67 -15.55 -28.74
C SER A 29 -18.89 -14.70 -27.72
N PRO A 30 -19.19 -14.78 -26.41
CA PRO A 30 -18.47 -14.00 -25.37
C PRO A 30 -16.94 -14.16 -25.41
N GLU A 31 -16.46 -15.30 -25.90
CA GLU A 31 -15.04 -15.62 -26.06
C GLU A 31 -14.37 -14.81 -27.20
N GLU A 32 -15.04 -14.67 -28.34
CA GLU A 32 -14.52 -13.90 -29.48
C GLU A 32 -14.41 -12.40 -29.16
N VAL A 33 -15.36 -11.93 -28.38
CA VAL A 33 -15.43 -10.57 -27.87
C VAL A 33 -14.26 -10.26 -26.94
N SER A 34 -14.04 -11.13 -25.94
CA SER A 34 -12.90 -11.05 -25.03
C SER A 34 -11.57 -11.12 -25.79
N ARG A 35 -11.50 -11.96 -26.83
CA ARG A 35 -10.29 -12.11 -27.66
C ARG A 35 -9.94 -10.86 -28.46
N LYS A 36 -10.93 -10.15 -29.01
CA LYS A 36 -10.70 -8.89 -29.74
C LYS A 36 -10.15 -7.79 -28.81
N ALA A 37 -10.72 -7.67 -27.61
CA ALA A 37 -10.23 -6.75 -26.59
C ALA A 37 -8.78 -7.08 -26.18
N GLU A 38 -8.51 -8.35 -25.88
CA GLU A 38 -7.18 -8.84 -25.50
C GLU A 38 -6.14 -8.56 -26.59
N LEU A 39 -6.44 -8.85 -27.86
CA LEU A 39 -5.54 -8.58 -28.98
C LEU A 39 -5.30 -7.08 -29.16
N THR A 40 -6.34 -6.26 -29.01
CA THR A 40 -6.23 -4.80 -29.14
C THR A 40 -5.35 -4.23 -28.02
N LEU A 41 -5.50 -4.71 -26.79
CA LEU A 41 -4.68 -4.32 -25.65
C LEU A 41 -3.22 -4.77 -25.81
N LYS A 42 -2.98 -5.98 -26.32
CA LYS A 42 -1.63 -6.44 -26.68
C LYS A 42 -0.99 -5.55 -27.75
N CYS A 43 -1.75 -5.17 -28.79
CA CYS A 43 -1.28 -4.21 -29.79
C CYS A 43 -0.92 -2.86 -29.15
N LEU A 44 -1.72 -2.35 -28.22
CA LEU A 44 -1.42 -1.10 -27.51
C LEU A 44 -0.12 -1.19 -26.69
N THR A 45 0.12 -2.32 -26.02
CA THR A 45 1.39 -2.56 -25.31
C THR A 45 2.58 -2.48 -26.24
N GLU A 46 2.53 -3.19 -27.38
CA GLU A 46 3.60 -3.15 -28.38
C GLU A 46 3.80 -1.73 -28.96
N VAL A 47 2.73 -1.00 -29.22
CA VAL A 47 2.82 0.39 -29.68
C VAL A 47 3.54 1.26 -28.66
N VAL A 48 3.19 1.16 -27.37
CA VAL A 48 3.88 1.91 -26.30
C VAL A 48 5.35 1.55 -26.24
N HIS A 49 5.71 0.26 -26.32
CA HIS A 49 7.10 -0.21 -26.30
C HIS A 49 7.89 0.26 -27.53
N ILE A 50 7.29 0.24 -28.71
CA ILE A 50 7.91 0.76 -29.95
C ILE A 50 8.14 2.26 -29.84
N LEU A 51 7.17 3.01 -29.32
CA LEU A 51 7.31 4.46 -29.13
C LEU A 51 8.46 4.76 -28.17
N LEU A 52 8.54 4.09 -27.02
CA LEU A 52 9.64 4.29 -26.06
C LEU A 52 11.03 4.07 -26.67
N ASN A 53 11.19 3.03 -27.48
CA ASN A 53 12.46 2.70 -28.14
C ASN A 53 12.78 3.56 -29.38
N SER A 54 11.84 4.39 -29.83
CA SER A 54 12.03 5.28 -30.99
C SER A 54 12.50 6.67 -30.57
N SER A 55 13.22 7.37 -31.43
CA SER A 55 13.62 8.76 -31.17
C SER A 55 12.43 9.71 -31.35
N SER A 56 12.37 10.78 -30.54
CA SER A 56 11.22 11.71 -30.51
C SER A 56 10.93 12.36 -31.86
N ASP A 57 11.95 12.64 -32.67
CA ASP A 57 11.85 13.20 -34.02
C ASP A 57 11.17 12.27 -35.05
N GLN A 58 11.08 10.98 -34.75
CA GLN A 58 10.49 9.97 -35.64
C GLN A 58 9.06 9.57 -35.27
N ARG A 59 8.55 10.07 -34.13
CA ARG A 59 7.23 9.71 -33.61
C ARG A 59 6.15 10.58 -34.24
N GLN A 60 5.05 9.96 -34.66
CA GLN A 60 3.84 10.67 -35.09
C GLN A 60 2.83 10.85 -33.94
N VAL A 61 2.97 10.05 -32.89
CA VAL A 61 2.07 10.01 -31.73
C VAL A 61 2.92 9.94 -30.46
N GLU A 62 2.56 10.73 -29.46
CA GLU A 62 3.19 10.69 -28.15
C GLU A 62 2.53 9.66 -27.24
N THR A 63 3.33 8.98 -26.43
CA THR A 63 2.85 7.99 -25.45
C THR A 63 1.87 8.62 -24.45
N SER A 64 2.06 9.89 -24.07
CA SER A 64 1.16 10.62 -23.18
C SER A 64 -0.26 10.72 -23.74
N THR A 65 -0.39 11.04 -25.03
CA THR A 65 -1.70 11.15 -25.70
C THR A 65 -2.43 9.80 -25.75
N ILE A 66 -1.68 8.70 -25.92
CA ILE A 66 -2.24 7.34 -25.87
C ILE A 66 -2.78 7.05 -24.47
N LEU A 67 -1.98 7.32 -23.43
CA LEU A 67 -2.37 7.10 -22.04
C LEU A 67 -3.55 7.98 -21.62
N GLU A 68 -3.60 9.24 -22.06
CA GLU A 68 -4.75 10.12 -21.80
C GLU A 68 -6.05 9.54 -22.35
N ASN A 69 -6.05 9.08 -23.60
CA ASN A 69 -7.22 8.44 -24.19
C ASN A 69 -7.54 7.11 -23.50
N TYR A 70 -6.50 6.39 -23.05
CA TYR A 70 -6.63 5.12 -22.36
C TYR A 70 -7.36 5.29 -21.02
N PHE A 71 -6.92 6.26 -20.22
CA PHE A 71 -7.54 6.57 -18.94
C PHE A 71 -8.93 7.21 -19.07
N LYS A 72 -9.17 7.98 -20.14
CA LYS A 72 -10.52 8.46 -20.50
C LYS A 72 -11.47 7.31 -20.78
N LEU A 73 -11.04 6.30 -21.52
CA LEU A 73 -11.85 5.11 -21.79
C LEU A 73 -12.07 4.29 -20.51
N LEU A 74 -10.99 4.04 -19.75
CA LEU A 74 -11.02 3.29 -18.49
C LEU A 74 -12.04 3.86 -17.51
N ASN A 75 -12.16 5.19 -17.44
CA ASN A 75 -13.09 5.87 -16.56
C ASN A 75 -14.29 6.48 -17.30
N SER A 76 -14.67 5.97 -18.46
CA SER A 76 -15.80 6.54 -19.23
C SER A 76 -17.09 6.58 -18.40
N ASP A 77 -17.76 7.75 -18.36
CA ASP A 77 -18.93 7.94 -17.48
C ASP A 77 -20.19 7.28 -18.09
N HIS A 78 -20.61 6.16 -17.50
CA HIS A 78 -21.79 5.39 -17.96
C HIS A 78 -23.12 6.11 -17.74
N SER A 79 -23.13 7.13 -16.87
CA SER A 79 -24.31 7.94 -16.58
C SER A 79 -24.73 8.81 -17.78
N ALA A 80 -23.80 9.14 -18.67
CA ALA A 80 -24.01 9.92 -19.89
C ALA A 80 -24.52 9.08 -21.08
N LEU A 81 -24.56 7.74 -20.96
CA LEU A 81 -25.11 6.86 -21.99
C LEU A 81 -26.65 6.91 -21.99
N PRO A 82 -27.30 7.03 -23.18
CA PRO A 82 -28.75 7.08 -23.31
C PRO A 82 -29.47 5.92 -22.61
N LYS A 83 -30.63 6.23 -22.01
CA LYS A 83 -31.34 5.36 -21.06
C LYS A 83 -31.88 3.99 -21.55
N PRO A 84 -31.97 3.57 -22.84
CA PRO A 84 -32.44 2.22 -23.14
C PRO A 84 -31.32 1.15 -23.17
N ARG A 85 -30.04 1.50 -22.94
CA ARG A 85 -28.89 0.58 -23.11
C ARG A 85 -28.28 -0.01 -21.84
N ARG A 86 -28.85 0.26 -20.65
CA ARG A 86 -28.30 -0.24 -19.37
C ARG A 86 -28.88 -1.61 -19.03
N CYS A 87 -28.24 -2.67 -19.52
CA CYS A 87 -28.47 -4.04 -19.07
C CYS A 87 -27.31 -4.48 -18.16
N ARG A 88 -27.57 -5.27 -17.11
CA ARG A 88 -26.54 -5.82 -16.22
C ARG A 88 -25.41 -6.53 -16.97
N GLN A 89 -25.75 -7.16 -18.10
CA GLN A 89 -24.78 -7.83 -18.96
C GLN A 89 -23.76 -6.87 -19.58
N TRP A 90 -24.18 -5.66 -19.96
CA TRP A 90 -23.29 -4.64 -20.49
C TRP A 90 -22.33 -4.12 -19.41
N GLU A 91 -22.85 -3.84 -18.22
CA GLU A 91 -22.05 -3.37 -17.08
C GLU A 91 -20.99 -4.42 -16.69
N SER A 92 -21.39 -5.69 -16.63
CA SER A 92 -20.47 -6.81 -16.39
C SER A 92 -19.37 -6.92 -17.46
N ARG A 93 -19.73 -6.82 -18.75
CA ARG A 93 -18.76 -6.82 -19.87
C ARG A 93 -17.80 -5.62 -19.79
N PHE A 94 -18.31 -4.45 -19.45
CA PHE A 94 -17.50 -3.25 -19.34
C PHE A 94 -16.51 -3.34 -18.16
N ILE A 95 -16.95 -3.83 -17.00
CA ILE A 95 -16.05 -4.09 -15.86
C ILE A 95 -14.98 -5.12 -16.24
N ALA A 96 -15.34 -6.18 -16.97
CA ALA A 96 -14.37 -7.14 -17.48
C ALA A 96 -13.32 -6.50 -18.41
N LEU A 97 -13.73 -5.57 -19.27
CA LEU A 97 -12.81 -4.77 -20.08
C LEU A 97 -11.91 -3.89 -19.20
N GLN A 98 -12.45 -3.21 -18.19
CA GLN A 98 -11.66 -2.40 -17.26
C GLN A 98 -10.60 -3.24 -16.54
N ILE A 99 -10.94 -4.45 -16.10
CA ILE A 99 -10.00 -5.41 -15.51
C ILE A 99 -8.88 -5.76 -16.50
N GLN A 100 -9.22 -6.09 -17.76
CA GLN A 100 -8.22 -6.38 -18.79
C GLN A 100 -7.32 -5.16 -19.06
N MET A 101 -7.89 -3.95 -19.08
CA MET A 101 -7.14 -2.72 -19.21
C MET A 101 -6.14 -2.55 -18.04
N LEU A 102 -6.59 -2.67 -16.79
CA LEU A 102 -5.71 -2.58 -15.62
C LEU A 102 -4.56 -3.60 -15.67
N ASN A 103 -4.83 -4.84 -16.06
CA ASN A 103 -3.80 -5.86 -16.23
C ASN A 103 -2.80 -5.51 -17.35
N THR A 104 -3.26 -4.80 -18.38
CA THR A 104 -2.41 -4.32 -19.48
C THR A 104 -1.44 -3.24 -19.00
N ILE A 105 -1.79 -2.41 -18.00
CA ILE A 105 -0.84 -1.43 -17.42
C ILE A 105 0.40 -2.14 -16.88
N THR A 106 0.22 -3.27 -16.18
CA THR A 106 1.32 -4.09 -15.68
C THR A 106 2.20 -4.61 -16.81
N ALA A 107 1.59 -5.09 -17.89
CA ALA A 107 2.30 -5.54 -19.09
C ALA A 107 3.02 -4.41 -19.84
N MET A 108 2.42 -3.21 -19.93
CA MET A 108 3.08 -2.04 -20.52
C MET A 108 4.35 -1.65 -19.75
N LEU A 109 4.32 -1.74 -18.42
CA LEU A 109 5.47 -1.43 -17.57
C LEU A 109 6.56 -2.51 -17.57
N ASP A 110 6.31 -3.68 -18.15
CA ASP A 110 7.33 -4.70 -18.42
C ASP A 110 8.14 -4.33 -19.69
N CYS A 111 8.93 -3.27 -19.57
CA CYS A 111 9.76 -2.73 -20.64
C CYS A 111 11.18 -2.44 -20.14
N THR A 112 12.12 -2.30 -21.07
CA THR A 112 13.54 -2.02 -20.78
C THR A 112 13.72 -0.69 -20.06
N ASP A 113 13.08 0.38 -20.54
CA ASP A 113 13.13 1.73 -19.97
C ASP A 113 11.93 2.02 -19.05
N ARG A 114 11.64 1.09 -18.13
CA ARG A 114 10.55 1.23 -17.15
C ARG A 114 10.53 2.57 -16.41
N PRO A 115 11.65 3.15 -15.93
CA PRO A 115 11.63 4.45 -15.25
C PRO A 115 11.09 5.60 -16.11
N VAL A 116 11.36 5.58 -17.42
CA VAL A 116 10.85 6.59 -18.36
C VAL A 116 9.34 6.44 -18.51
N LEU A 117 8.86 5.21 -18.73
CA LEU A 117 7.43 4.96 -18.84
C LEU A 117 6.70 5.31 -17.53
N GLN A 118 7.25 4.96 -16.37
CA GLN A 118 6.72 5.35 -15.06
C GLN A 118 6.58 6.87 -14.96
N ALA A 119 7.58 7.66 -15.38
CA ALA A 119 7.48 9.11 -15.39
C ALA A 119 6.35 9.63 -16.29
N ILE A 120 6.15 9.02 -17.47
CA ILE A 120 5.04 9.38 -18.36
C ILE A 120 3.69 9.06 -17.69
N PHE A 121 3.54 7.90 -17.05
CA PHE A 121 2.33 7.53 -16.29
C PHE A 121 2.02 8.55 -15.17
N LEU A 122 3.04 8.94 -14.40
CA LEU A 122 2.90 9.94 -13.34
C LEU A 122 2.48 11.31 -13.88
N ASN A 123 3.03 11.72 -15.03
CA ASN A 123 2.66 12.97 -15.70
C ASN A 123 1.25 12.93 -16.30
N SER A 124 0.75 11.74 -16.66
CA SER A 124 -0.64 11.54 -17.12
C SER A 124 -1.66 11.37 -15.98
N ASN A 125 -1.30 11.69 -14.72
CA ASN A 125 -2.18 11.59 -13.55
C ASN A 125 -2.76 10.18 -13.38
N CYS A 126 -1.94 9.15 -13.58
CA CYS A 126 -2.41 7.76 -13.53
C CYS A 126 -3.03 7.40 -12.18
N PHE A 127 -2.51 7.93 -11.07
CA PHE A 127 -3.00 7.62 -9.73
C PHE A 127 -4.41 8.16 -9.52
N GLU A 128 -4.65 9.40 -9.92
CA GLU A 128 -5.96 10.05 -9.87
C GLU A 128 -6.99 9.27 -10.69
N HIS A 129 -6.60 8.78 -11.87
CA HIS A 129 -7.45 7.94 -12.71
C HIS A 129 -7.77 6.58 -12.09
N LEU A 130 -6.80 5.94 -11.43
CA LEU A 130 -6.99 4.64 -10.76
C LEU A 130 -7.85 4.76 -9.49
N ILE A 131 -7.66 5.84 -8.72
CA ILE A 131 -8.50 6.10 -7.54
C ILE A 131 -9.92 6.48 -7.95
N ARG A 132 -10.10 7.29 -9.02
CA ARG A 132 -11.44 7.59 -9.56
C ARG A 132 -12.17 6.32 -9.98
N LEU A 133 -11.47 5.36 -10.58
CA LEU A 133 -12.04 4.07 -10.95
C LEU A 133 -12.60 3.33 -9.72
N LEU A 134 -11.82 3.22 -8.63
CA LEU A 134 -12.30 2.62 -7.37
C LEU A 134 -13.51 3.37 -6.80
N GLN A 135 -13.51 4.70 -6.85
CA GLN A 135 -14.66 5.50 -6.40
C GLN A 135 -15.90 5.27 -7.27
N ASN A 136 -15.74 5.05 -8.57
CA ASN A 136 -16.83 4.69 -9.47
C ASN A 136 -17.41 3.31 -9.14
N CYS A 137 -16.59 2.34 -8.69
CA CYS A 137 -17.06 1.03 -8.21
C CYS A 137 -18.12 1.18 -7.10
N LYS A 138 -17.90 2.12 -6.18
CA LYS A 138 -18.86 2.43 -5.10
C LYS A 138 -20.23 2.85 -5.63
N LEU A 139 -20.28 3.56 -6.77
CA LEU A 139 -21.55 3.96 -7.38
C LEU A 139 -22.33 2.76 -7.90
N PHE A 140 -21.65 1.75 -8.44
CA PHE A 140 -22.29 0.49 -8.87
C PHE A 140 -22.89 -0.27 -7.68
N ILE A 141 -22.14 -0.39 -6.58
CA ILE A 141 -22.62 -1.04 -5.34
C ILE A 141 -23.88 -0.32 -4.82
N ASN A 142 -23.85 1.02 -4.75
CA ASN A 142 -24.98 1.81 -4.27
C ASN A 142 -26.20 1.79 -5.20
N ALA A 143 -25.99 1.67 -6.50
CA ALA A 143 -27.09 1.52 -7.47
C ALA A 143 -27.79 0.16 -7.31
N ASN A 144 -27.01 -0.91 -7.09
CA ASN A 144 -27.54 -2.26 -6.89
C ASN A 144 -28.41 -2.37 -5.64
N ASN A 145 -27.96 -1.82 -4.51
CA ASN A 145 -28.71 -1.87 -3.25
C ASN A 145 -30.10 -1.20 -3.34
N LYS A 146 -30.27 -0.20 -4.21
CA LYS A 146 -31.56 0.50 -4.42
C LYS A 146 -32.55 -0.26 -5.31
N VAL A 147 -32.08 -1.21 -6.12
CA VAL A 147 -32.93 -2.02 -7.00
C VAL A 147 -33.55 -3.18 -6.23
N ALA A 148 -32.79 -3.77 -5.29
CA ALA A 148 -33.24 -4.87 -4.44
C ALA A 148 -34.46 -4.50 -3.56
N ASP A 149 -34.58 -3.24 -3.12
CA ASP A 149 -35.70 -2.76 -2.28
C ASP A 149 -37.05 -2.67 -3.01
N LYS A 150 -37.13 -2.91 -4.33
CA LYS A 150 -38.34 -2.66 -5.14
C LYS A 150 -39.06 -3.89 -5.70
N SER A 151 -38.57 -5.10 -5.49
CA SER A 151 -39.14 -6.30 -6.15
C SER A 151 -39.74 -7.31 -5.17
N GLU A 152 -40.82 -6.95 -4.50
CA GLU A 152 -41.46 -7.83 -3.51
C GLU A 152 -42.47 -8.85 -4.09
N LYS A 153 -42.52 -9.12 -5.41
CA LYS A 153 -43.63 -9.96 -5.97
C LYS A 153 -43.36 -10.83 -7.20
N GLU A 154 -42.17 -11.43 -7.35
CA GLU A 154 -41.96 -12.50 -8.37
C GLU A 154 -40.82 -13.46 -8.01
N LEU A 155 -41.00 -14.24 -6.94
CA LEU A 155 -39.93 -14.45 -5.94
C LEU A 155 -39.36 -15.89 -5.81
N ALA A 156 -39.27 -16.73 -6.86
CA ALA A 156 -38.61 -18.05 -6.67
C ALA A 156 -37.64 -18.41 -7.79
N ASN A 157 -38.07 -18.34 -9.05
CA ASN A 157 -37.21 -18.69 -10.18
C ASN A 157 -36.36 -17.50 -10.67
N LYS A 158 -36.85 -16.26 -10.52
CA LYS A 158 -36.03 -15.06 -10.76
C LYS A 158 -34.95 -14.89 -9.70
N LEU A 159 -35.27 -15.12 -8.42
CA LEU A 159 -34.29 -14.98 -7.33
C LEU A 159 -33.04 -15.85 -7.51
N LEU A 160 -33.16 -17.12 -7.91
CA LEU A 160 -31.97 -17.97 -8.08
C LEU A 160 -31.06 -17.49 -9.23
N THR A 161 -31.65 -16.90 -10.26
CA THR A 161 -30.90 -16.39 -11.43
C THR A 161 -30.30 -15.01 -11.12
N GLU A 162 -31.08 -14.13 -10.49
CA GLU A 162 -30.68 -12.80 -10.04
C GLU A 162 -29.62 -12.86 -8.94
N MET A 163 -29.74 -13.78 -7.97
CA MET A 163 -28.72 -13.99 -6.92
C MET A 163 -27.38 -14.48 -7.50
N ASN A 164 -27.41 -15.35 -8.51
CA ASN A 164 -26.19 -15.78 -9.20
C ASN A 164 -25.57 -14.62 -9.98
N GLU A 165 -26.36 -13.81 -10.67
CA GLU A 165 -25.88 -12.63 -11.40
C GLU A 165 -25.31 -11.56 -10.45
N ASP A 166 -25.94 -11.31 -9.29
CA ASP A 166 -25.46 -10.34 -8.30
C ASP A 166 -24.17 -10.78 -7.60
N GLN A 167 -24.04 -12.08 -7.28
CA GLN A 167 -22.78 -12.63 -6.74
C GLN A 167 -21.65 -12.55 -7.76
N VAL A 168 -21.93 -12.88 -9.02
CA VAL A 168 -20.96 -12.75 -10.11
C VAL A 168 -20.57 -11.29 -10.31
N PHE A 169 -21.52 -10.36 -10.26
CA PHE A 169 -21.25 -8.93 -10.40
C PHE A 169 -20.40 -8.39 -9.24
N GLN A 170 -20.69 -8.79 -8.00
CA GLN A 170 -19.85 -8.44 -6.85
C GLN A 170 -18.44 -9.01 -7.00
N GLY A 171 -18.30 -10.26 -7.45
CA GLY A 171 -17.00 -10.85 -7.75
C GLY A 171 -16.20 -10.06 -8.79
N HIS A 172 -16.86 -9.53 -9.83
CA HIS A 172 -16.19 -8.66 -10.81
C HIS A 172 -15.74 -7.33 -10.19
N LEU A 173 -16.51 -6.73 -9.29
CA LEU A 173 -16.12 -5.51 -8.57
C LEU A 173 -14.92 -5.75 -7.64
N ASP A 174 -14.89 -6.90 -6.95
CA ASP A 174 -13.76 -7.30 -6.12
C ASP A 174 -12.49 -7.51 -6.97
N CYS A 175 -12.62 -8.20 -8.12
CA CYS A 175 -11.53 -8.35 -9.09
C CYS A 175 -11.05 -7.01 -9.65
N LEU A 176 -11.95 -6.05 -9.86
CA LEU A 176 -11.60 -4.71 -10.32
C LEU A 176 -10.79 -3.96 -9.26
N ALA A 177 -11.15 -4.06 -7.98
CA ALA A 177 -10.37 -3.50 -6.89
C ALA A 177 -8.96 -4.12 -6.81
N VAL A 178 -8.88 -5.45 -6.85
CA VAL A 178 -7.62 -6.21 -6.90
C VAL A 178 -6.74 -5.74 -8.07
N SER A 179 -7.29 -5.70 -9.29
CA SER A 179 -6.56 -5.29 -10.50
C SER A 179 -6.09 -3.84 -10.42
N THR A 180 -6.84 -2.97 -9.72
CA THR A 180 -6.46 -1.58 -9.52
C THR A 180 -5.27 -1.47 -8.56
N ILE A 181 -5.28 -2.23 -7.46
CA ILE A 181 -4.14 -2.31 -6.54
C ILE A 181 -2.91 -2.90 -7.23
N GLN A 182 -3.08 -3.90 -8.10
CA GLN A 182 -2.00 -4.44 -8.92
C GLN A 182 -1.42 -3.37 -9.87
N ALA A 183 -2.26 -2.61 -10.57
CA ALA A 183 -1.80 -1.52 -11.43
C ALA A 183 -1.06 -0.43 -10.65
N LEU A 184 -1.56 -0.02 -9.48
CA LEU A 184 -0.87 0.90 -8.56
C LEU A 184 0.49 0.35 -8.15
N THR A 185 0.56 -0.93 -7.78
CA THR A 185 1.80 -1.61 -7.40
C THR A 185 2.78 -1.64 -8.57
N ALA A 186 2.32 -1.93 -9.79
CA ALA A 186 3.16 -1.92 -10.98
C ALA A 186 3.75 -0.54 -11.26
N VAL A 187 2.95 0.52 -11.18
CA VAL A 187 3.44 1.90 -11.36
C VAL A 187 4.49 2.25 -10.30
N MET A 188 4.30 1.84 -9.05
CA MET A 188 5.23 2.13 -7.93
C MET A 188 6.45 1.20 -7.85
N HIS A 189 6.41 0.04 -8.52
CA HIS A 189 7.42 -1.02 -8.39
C HIS A 189 8.84 -0.50 -8.57
N LYS A 190 9.70 -0.71 -7.57
CA LYS A 190 11.10 -0.28 -7.51
C LYS A 190 11.32 1.21 -7.81
N SER A 191 10.31 2.05 -7.61
CA SER A 191 10.37 3.49 -7.87
C SER A 191 10.07 4.29 -6.60
N PRO A 192 11.09 4.72 -5.85
CA PRO A 192 10.90 5.59 -4.68
C PRO A 192 10.19 6.89 -5.03
N ALA A 193 10.49 7.48 -6.20
CA ALA A 193 9.84 8.70 -6.66
C ALA A 193 8.32 8.52 -6.86
N ALA A 194 7.89 7.40 -7.47
CA ALA A 194 6.47 7.12 -7.66
C ALA A 194 5.74 6.95 -6.33
N LYS A 195 6.37 6.32 -5.33
CA LYS A 195 5.80 6.17 -3.98
C LYS A 195 5.63 7.50 -3.26
N GLU A 196 6.63 8.38 -3.32
CA GLU A 196 6.53 9.72 -2.73
C GLU A 196 5.46 10.56 -3.44
N VAL A 197 5.41 10.53 -4.77
CA VAL A 197 4.34 11.21 -5.54
C VAL A 197 2.96 10.66 -5.16
N PHE A 198 2.81 9.34 -5.04
CA PHE A 198 1.55 8.74 -4.59
C PHE A 198 1.17 9.21 -3.18
N LYS A 199 2.14 9.22 -2.25
CA LYS A 199 1.94 9.65 -0.87
C LYS A 199 1.55 11.13 -0.77
N GLU A 200 2.14 12.01 -1.57
CA GLU A 200 1.87 13.44 -1.57
C GLU A 200 0.56 13.81 -2.29
N ARG A 201 0.27 13.19 -3.45
CA ARG A 201 -0.90 13.54 -4.27
C ARG A 201 -2.19 12.85 -3.84
N ILE A 202 -2.11 11.58 -3.47
CA ILE A 202 -3.26 10.76 -3.10
C ILE A 202 -3.25 10.48 -1.58
N GLY A 203 -2.15 9.93 -1.09
CA GLY A 203 -2.00 9.51 0.29
C GLY A 203 -2.62 8.14 0.60
N TYR A 204 -1.93 7.36 1.44
CA TYR A 204 -2.41 6.03 1.83
C TYR A 204 -3.69 6.06 2.69
N ALA A 205 -3.89 7.13 3.47
CA ALA A 205 -5.13 7.33 4.21
C ALA A 205 -6.35 7.43 3.26
N HIS A 206 -6.21 8.11 2.11
CA HIS A 206 -7.31 8.26 1.18
C HIS A 206 -7.67 6.94 0.50
N ILE A 207 -6.68 6.15 0.06
CA ILE A 207 -6.97 4.83 -0.55
C ILE A 207 -7.62 3.88 0.47
N TYR A 208 -7.23 3.95 1.75
CA TYR A 208 -7.89 3.19 2.80
C TYR A 208 -9.38 3.54 2.92
N GLU A 209 -9.73 4.83 2.97
CA GLU A 209 -11.14 5.26 3.02
C GLU A 209 -11.92 4.83 1.76
N VAL A 210 -11.30 4.91 0.59
CA VAL A 210 -11.92 4.47 -0.67
C VAL A 210 -12.18 2.97 -0.64
N LEU A 211 -11.17 2.15 -0.31
CA LEU A 211 -11.29 0.70 -0.24
C LEU A 211 -12.30 0.25 0.83
N LYS A 212 -12.25 0.86 2.01
CA LYS A 212 -13.22 0.63 3.09
C LYS A 212 -14.65 0.92 2.63
N SER A 213 -14.83 1.94 1.79
CA SER A 213 -16.15 2.28 1.28
C SER A 213 -16.72 1.30 0.24
N LEU A 214 -15.91 0.34 -0.23
CA LEU A 214 -16.35 -0.77 -1.09
C LEU A 214 -16.95 -1.94 -0.29
N GLY A 215 -16.79 -1.95 1.04
CA GLY A 215 -17.31 -2.98 1.93
C GLY A 215 -16.22 -3.89 2.50
N GLN A 216 -16.61 -5.10 2.90
CA GLN A 216 -15.70 -6.12 3.44
C GLN A 216 -14.66 -6.49 2.36
N PRO A 217 -13.35 -6.37 2.63
CA PRO A 217 -12.33 -6.68 1.63
C PRO A 217 -12.27 -8.19 1.38
N SER A 218 -12.15 -8.55 0.10
CA SER A 218 -11.85 -9.93 -0.30
C SER A 218 -10.46 -10.35 0.16
N ARG A 219 -10.24 -11.66 0.25
CA ARG A 219 -8.92 -12.20 0.63
C ARG A 219 -7.87 -11.82 -0.40
N GLU A 220 -8.22 -11.87 -1.69
CA GLU A 220 -7.35 -11.54 -2.81
C GLU A 220 -6.90 -10.07 -2.75
N LEU A 221 -7.79 -9.15 -2.35
CA LEU A 221 -7.45 -7.74 -2.18
C LEU A 221 -6.43 -7.54 -1.06
N LEU A 222 -6.60 -8.26 0.05
CA LEU A 222 -5.66 -8.23 1.17
C LEU A 222 -4.30 -8.80 0.77
N GLU A 223 -4.28 -9.91 0.04
CA GLU A 223 -3.06 -10.53 -0.51
C GLU A 223 -2.35 -9.58 -1.49
N GLU A 224 -3.08 -8.81 -2.32
CA GLU A 224 -2.46 -7.81 -3.18
C GLU A 224 -1.88 -6.60 -2.41
N LEU A 225 -2.49 -6.19 -1.31
CA LEU A 225 -1.88 -5.20 -0.41
C LEU A 225 -0.60 -5.74 0.23
N MET A 226 -0.55 -7.05 0.54
CA MET A 226 0.67 -7.72 1.00
C MET A 226 1.74 -7.75 -0.11
N ASN A 227 1.34 -8.05 -1.34
CA ASN A 227 2.23 -8.01 -2.51
C ASN A 227 2.78 -6.59 -2.75
N MET A 228 1.96 -5.56 -2.59
CA MET A 228 2.38 -4.15 -2.68
C MET A 228 3.43 -3.81 -1.62
N ALA A 229 3.32 -4.38 -0.41
CA ALA A 229 4.26 -4.11 0.67
C ALA A 229 5.66 -4.68 0.40
N VAL A 230 5.75 -5.86 -0.21
CA VAL A 230 7.03 -6.53 -0.53
C VAL A 230 7.52 -6.26 -1.95
N GLU A 231 6.65 -5.73 -2.81
CA GLU A 231 6.84 -5.58 -4.26
C GLU A 231 7.12 -6.92 -4.98
N GLY A 232 6.32 -7.93 -4.67
CA GLY A 232 6.43 -9.28 -5.20
C GLY A 232 5.46 -10.23 -4.53
N ASP A 233 5.72 -11.54 -4.63
CA ASP A 233 4.89 -12.56 -3.99
C ASP A 233 5.00 -12.51 -2.47
N HIS A 234 3.90 -12.22 -1.80
CA HIS A 234 3.79 -12.16 -0.35
C HIS A 234 4.07 -13.50 0.35
N MET A 235 4.02 -14.64 -0.35
CA MET A 235 4.36 -15.95 0.22
C MET A 235 5.87 -16.17 0.33
N ALA A 236 6.69 -15.41 -0.40
CA ALA A 236 8.15 -15.47 -0.36
C ALA A 236 8.76 -14.72 0.85
N VAL A 237 8.05 -14.68 1.99
CA VAL A 237 8.55 -14.11 3.26
C VAL A 237 9.77 -14.89 3.71
N GLY A 238 10.94 -14.25 3.70
CA GLY A 238 12.23 -14.91 3.92
C GLY A 238 13.27 -14.47 2.91
N ILE A 239 12.81 -14.27 1.67
CA ILE A 239 13.63 -13.82 0.53
C ILE A 239 13.36 -12.34 0.27
N LEU A 240 12.08 -11.95 0.25
CA LEU A 240 11.66 -10.57 0.07
C LEU A 240 11.56 -9.84 1.43
N GLY A 241 12.03 -8.59 1.44
CA GLY A 241 11.90 -7.68 2.57
C GLY A 241 10.77 -6.67 2.37
N ILE A 242 10.66 -5.71 3.30
CA ILE A 242 9.69 -4.62 3.19
C ILE A 242 10.21 -3.59 2.19
N SER A 243 9.52 -3.46 1.05
CA SER A 243 9.80 -2.47 0.00
C SER A 243 8.89 -1.25 0.11
N ASN A 244 7.70 -1.42 0.67
CA ASN A 244 6.74 -0.38 0.98
C ASN A 244 6.07 -0.68 2.31
N VAL A 245 6.29 0.17 3.31
CA VAL A 245 5.75 -0.02 4.67
C VAL A 245 4.29 0.41 4.79
N GLN A 246 3.82 1.28 3.90
CA GLN A 246 2.51 1.91 4.03
C GLN A 246 1.32 0.91 3.93
N PRO A 247 1.32 -0.07 3.01
CA PRO A 247 0.27 -1.10 3.00
C PRO A 247 0.21 -1.92 4.30
N LEU A 248 1.34 -2.12 5.00
CA LEU A 248 1.35 -2.80 6.30
C LEU A 248 0.59 -1.99 7.36
N LEU A 249 0.74 -0.66 7.36
CA LEU A 249 0.02 0.23 8.26
C LEU A 249 -1.48 0.21 7.97
N LEU A 250 -1.87 0.19 6.68
CA LEU A 250 -3.27 0.05 6.28
C LEU A 250 -3.87 -1.26 6.76
N LEU A 251 -3.16 -2.38 6.58
CA LEU A 251 -3.61 -3.69 7.05
C LEU A 251 -3.78 -3.71 8.58
N ILE A 252 -2.86 -3.12 9.34
CA ILE A 252 -2.97 -3.02 10.81
C ILE A 252 -4.18 -2.18 11.22
N GLN A 253 -4.42 -1.07 10.54
CA GLN A 253 -5.58 -0.20 10.78
C GLN A 253 -6.90 -0.90 10.45
N TRP A 254 -6.92 -1.76 9.43
CA TRP A 254 -8.14 -2.42 8.96
C TRP A 254 -8.57 -3.61 9.83
N LEU A 255 -7.65 -4.22 10.59
CA LEU A 255 -7.92 -5.44 11.38
C LEU A 255 -9.19 -5.40 12.25
N PRO A 256 -9.49 -4.34 13.03
CA PRO A 256 -10.68 -4.30 13.88
C PRO A 256 -12.00 -4.25 13.11
N GLU A 257 -11.96 -3.89 11.84
CA GLU A 257 -13.16 -3.71 11.02
C GLU A 257 -13.46 -4.94 10.15
N LEU A 258 -12.59 -5.96 10.19
CA LEU A 258 -12.82 -7.20 9.46
C LEU A 258 -13.82 -8.07 10.21
N GLU A 259 -14.95 -8.36 9.57
CA GLU A 259 -15.96 -9.28 10.09
C GLU A 259 -15.43 -10.72 10.26
N SER A 260 -14.52 -11.16 9.38
CA SER A 260 -13.94 -12.50 9.43
C SER A 260 -12.73 -12.58 10.37
N HIS A 261 -12.88 -13.35 11.45
CA HIS A 261 -11.77 -13.67 12.36
C HIS A 261 -10.62 -14.42 11.66
N ASP A 262 -10.92 -15.28 10.68
CA ASP A 262 -9.89 -16.00 9.93
C ASP A 262 -9.00 -15.04 9.13
N LEU A 263 -9.59 -13.99 8.54
CA LEU A 263 -8.82 -12.93 7.87
C LEU A 263 -7.96 -12.14 8.86
N GLN A 264 -8.50 -11.80 10.04
CA GLN A 264 -7.71 -11.14 11.09
C GLN A 264 -6.48 -11.99 11.50
N ILE A 265 -6.68 -13.29 11.69
CA ILE A 265 -5.60 -14.23 12.05
C ILE A 265 -4.59 -14.35 10.90
N PHE A 266 -5.06 -14.48 9.66
CA PHE A 266 -4.21 -14.57 8.47
C PHE A 266 -3.29 -13.34 8.33
N ILE A 267 -3.86 -12.14 8.35
CA ILE A 267 -3.13 -10.88 8.21
C ILE A 267 -2.16 -10.68 9.38
N SER A 268 -2.62 -10.85 10.62
CA SER A 268 -1.77 -10.64 11.80
C SER A 268 -0.59 -11.60 11.88
N ASN A 269 -0.77 -12.87 11.48
CA ASN A 269 0.32 -13.85 11.36
C ASN A 269 1.35 -13.41 10.32
N TRP A 270 0.89 -12.97 9.14
CA TRP A 270 1.78 -12.54 8.08
C TRP A 270 2.55 -11.26 8.46
N LEU A 271 1.86 -10.25 9.01
CA LEU A 271 2.45 -9.00 9.52
C LEU A 271 3.59 -9.28 10.52
N ARG A 272 3.33 -10.16 11.49
CA ARG A 272 4.33 -10.56 12.48
C ARG A 272 5.56 -11.19 11.82
N ARG A 273 5.39 -12.02 10.79
CA ARG A 273 6.52 -12.67 10.08
C ARG A 273 7.34 -11.66 9.27
N ILE A 274 6.69 -10.84 8.43
CA ILE A 274 7.40 -9.92 7.52
C ILE A 274 8.09 -8.78 8.29
N CYS A 275 7.46 -8.24 9.33
CA CYS A 275 8.02 -7.14 10.12
C CYS A 275 9.20 -7.60 10.98
N CYS A 276 9.20 -8.86 11.43
CA CYS A 276 10.23 -9.39 12.34
C CYS A 276 11.35 -10.19 11.66
N ILE A 277 11.30 -10.36 10.33
CA ILE A 277 12.25 -11.18 9.56
C ILE A 277 13.73 -10.84 9.84
N ASN A 278 14.08 -9.56 9.90
CA ASN A 278 15.44 -9.10 10.18
C ASN A 278 15.44 -7.71 10.84
N ARG A 279 16.63 -7.22 11.23
CA ARG A 279 16.78 -5.91 11.89
C ARG A 279 16.33 -4.75 10.99
N GLN A 280 16.58 -4.84 9.69
CA GLN A 280 16.22 -3.80 8.72
C GLN A 280 14.70 -3.64 8.63
N SER A 281 13.96 -4.73 8.50
CA SER A 281 12.48 -4.69 8.48
C SER A 281 11.91 -4.07 9.75
N ARG A 282 12.45 -4.44 10.93
CA ARG A 282 12.03 -3.82 12.19
C ARG A 282 12.31 -2.32 12.22
N ALA A 283 13.48 -1.88 11.75
CA ALA A 283 13.82 -0.46 11.67
C ALA A 283 12.88 0.29 10.72
N THR A 284 12.58 -0.28 9.55
CA THR A 284 11.61 0.29 8.59
C THR A 284 10.23 0.44 9.23
N CYS A 285 9.74 -0.57 9.96
CA CYS A 285 8.46 -0.50 10.66
C CYS A 285 8.43 0.56 11.76
N VAL A 286 9.47 0.64 12.60
CA VAL A 286 9.54 1.63 13.69
C VAL A 286 9.64 3.05 13.14
N ASN A 287 10.44 3.29 12.10
CA ASN A 287 10.57 4.59 11.47
C ASN A 287 9.30 5.06 10.74
N ALA A 288 8.35 4.15 10.52
CA ALA A 288 7.05 4.43 9.91
C ALA A 288 5.93 4.55 10.96
N ASP A 289 6.26 4.73 12.24
CA ASP A 289 5.31 4.85 13.34
C ASP A 289 4.35 3.65 13.44
N MET A 290 4.84 2.44 13.14
CA MET A 290 4.02 1.23 13.22
C MET A 290 3.66 0.87 14.66
N VAL A 291 4.52 1.19 15.64
CA VAL A 291 4.29 0.87 17.05
C VAL A 291 3.03 1.57 17.57
N ILE A 292 2.92 2.88 17.34
CA ILE A 292 1.73 3.64 17.73
C ILE A 292 0.47 3.13 17.02
N ARG A 293 0.57 2.79 15.73
CA ARG A 293 -0.56 2.23 14.96
C ARG A 293 -1.07 0.91 15.55
N ILE A 294 -0.16 0.03 15.98
CA ILE A 294 -0.53 -1.23 16.64
C ILE A 294 -1.25 -0.94 17.97
N ILE A 295 -0.78 0.02 18.76
CA ILE A 295 -1.41 0.38 20.04
C ILE A 295 -2.83 0.91 19.81
N GLU A 296 -3.02 1.77 18.80
CA GLU A 296 -4.34 2.28 18.41
C GLU A 296 -5.29 1.15 17.97
N THR A 297 -4.81 0.21 17.16
CA THR A 297 -5.58 -0.98 16.75
C THR A 297 -5.98 -1.81 17.97
N LEU A 298 -5.06 -2.04 18.91
CA LEU A 298 -5.32 -2.82 20.13
C LEU A 298 -6.36 -2.16 21.07
N ASN A 299 -6.60 -0.85 20.99
CA ASN A 299 -7.69 -0.21 21.75
C ASN A 299 -9.07 -0.76 21.36
N HIS A 300 -9.21 -1.33 20.16
CA HIS A 300 -10.45 -1.97 19.68
C HIS A 300 -10.55 -3.44 20.12
N HIS A 301 -10.18 -3.72 21.37
CA HIS A 301 -10.03 -5.07 21.91
C HIS A 301 -11.27 -5.99 21.79
N SER A 302 -12.47 -5.41 21.72
CA SER A 302 -13.74 -6.15 21.57
C SER A 302 -13.98 -6.66 20.15
N ALA A 303 -13.35 -6.04 19.15
CA ALA A 303 -13.50 -6.39 17.74
C ALA A 303 -12.38 -7.33 17.23
N LEU A 304 -11.31 -7.49 18.02
CA LEU A 304 -10.16 -8.29 17.64
C LEU A 304 -10.26 -9.71 18.21
N HIS A 305 -9.99 -10.70 17.35
CA HIS A 305 -9.80 -12.06 17.79
C HIS A 305 -8.57 -12.19 18.71
N CYS A 306 -8.62 -13.07 19.71
CA CYS A 306 -7.55 -13.22 20.71
C CYS A 306 -6.18 -13.51 20.07
N THR A 307 -6.10 -14.43 19.11
CA THR A 307 -4.88 -14.75 18.36
C THR A 307 -4.36 -13.56 17.56
N CYS A 308 -5.25 -12.74 16.99
CA CYS A 308 -4.87 -11.54 16.26
C CYS A 308 -4.21 -10.52 17.21
N ALA A 309 -4.84 -10.26 18.35
CA ALA A 309 -4.30 -9.39 19.37
C ALA A 309 -2.95 -9.90 19.92
N GLU A 310 -2.81 -11.20 20.19
CA GLU A 310 -1.54 -11.80 20.62
C GLU A 310 -0.42 -11.63 19.58
N ASN A 311 -0.74 -11.81 18.29
CA ASN A 311 0.21 -11.57 17.21
C ASN A 311 0.65 -10.11 17.13
N LEU A 312 -0.29 -9.16 17.26
CA LEU A 312 0.00 -7.73 17.29
C LEU A 312 0.85 -7.35 18.52
N ILE A 313 0.56 -7.89 19.69
CA ILE A 313 1.35 -7.64 20.92
C ILE A 313 2.75 -8.25 20.80
N ALA A 314 2.89 -9.44 20.21
CA ALA A 314 4.19 -10.06 19.96
C ALA A 314 5.02 -9.26 18.93
N LEU A 315 4.36 -8.74 17.89
CA LEU A 315 4.97 -7.82 16.94
C LEU A 315 5.43 -6.54 17.64
N LEU A 316 4.57 -5.93 18.46
CA LEU A 316 4.89 -4.74 19.26
C LEU A 316 6.10 -5.00 20.18
N GLY A 317 6.17 -6.15 20.84
CA GLY A 317 7.34 -6.58 21.63
C GLY A 317 8.63 -6.61 20.80
N SER A 318 8.54 -7.11 19.58
CA SER A 318 9.68 -7.21 18.67
C SER A 318 10.13 -5.84 18.16
N LEU A 319 9.18 -4.95 17.81
CA LEU A 319 9.48 -3.59 17.37
C LEU A 319 10.01 -2.72 18.51
N GLY A 320 9.41 -2.80 19.69
CA GLY A 320 9.83 -2.06 20.88
C GLY A 320 11.23 -2.44 21.37
N SER A 321 11.68 -3.68 21.11
CA SER A 321 13.07 -4.09 21.37
C SER A 321 14.10 -3.36 20.49
N GLN A 322 13.66 -2.85 19.33
CA GLN A 322 14.49 -2.08 18.41
C GLN A 322 14.50 -0.60 18.78
N SER A 323 13.32 0.00 19.00
CA SER A 323 13.15 1.36 19.55
C SER A 323 11.70 1.56 19.97
N MET A 324 11.49 2.27 21.08
CA MET A 324 10.17 2.66 21.57
C MET A 324 10.26 4.04 22.23
N GLY A 325 9.39 4.96 21.82
CA GLY A 325 9.29 6.29 22.38
C GLY A 325 8.60 6.30 23.75
N SER A 326 8.81 7.37 24.53
CA SER A 326 8.15 7.55 25.82
C SER A 326 6.64 7.66 25.71
N GLU A 327 6.15 8.28 24.63
CA GLU A 327 4.72 8.40 24.36
C GLU A 327 4.10 7.04 24.05
N GLU A 328 4.72 6.25 23.17
CA GLU A 328 4.26 4.91 22.81
C GLU A 328 4.20 4.00 24.04
N LEU A 329 5.23 4.04 24.89
CA LEU A 329 5.25 3.27 26.13
C LEU A 329 4.14 3.71 27.09
N LEU A 330 3.92 5.02 27.22
CA LEU A 330 2.83 5.56 28.04
C LEU A 330 1.46 5.11 27.52
N GLN A 331 1.24 5.13 26.20
CA GLN A 331 0.00 4.68 25.59
C GLN A 331 -0.21 3.17 25.76
N LEU A 332 0.85 2.36 25.63
CA LEU A 332 0.79 0.92 25.91
C LEU A 332 0.43 0.63 27.37
N ILE A 333 0.96 1.39 28.32
CA ILE A 333 0.60 1.25 29.73
C ILE A 333 -0.84 1.69 29.98
N ARG A 334 -1.31 2.75 29.29
CA ARG A 334 -2.70 3.22 29.36
C ARG A 334 -3.69 2.19 28.78
N LEU A 335 -3.33 1.49 27.70
CA LEU A 335 -4.13 0.42 27.11
C LEU A 335 -4.52 -0.67 28.13
N MET A 336 -3.64 -0.96 29.09
CA MET A 336 -3.92 -1.98 30.12
C MET A 336 -4.84 -1.48 31.24
N ARG A 337 -5.20 -0.20 31.28
CA ARG A 337 -6.08 0.34 32.32
C ARG A 337 -7.53 0.03 31.96
N THR A 338 -8.24 -0.56 32.90
CA THR A 338 -9.70 -0.75 32.83
C THR A 338 -10.39 0.32 33.67
N GLU A 339 -11.57 0.76 33.24
CA GLU A 339 -12.38 1.68 34.06
C GLU A 339 -12.93 0.98 35.32
N GLU A 340 -13.13 -0.34 35.24
CA GLU A 340 -13.56 -1.14 36.38
C GLU A 340 -12.37 -1.77 37.14
N PRO A 341 -12.17 -1.45 38.43
CA PRO A 341 -11.01 -1.89 39.20
C PRO A 341 -10.96 -3.41 39.46
N LYS A 342 -12.02 -4.15 39.16
CA LYS A 342 -12.13 -5.61 39.42
C LYS A 342 -11.88 -6.48 38.19
N GLN A 343 -11.83 -5.90 37.00
CA GLN A 343 -11.61 -6.64 35.76
C GLN A 343 -10.24 -6.32 35.20
N ALA A 344 -9.38 -7.34 35.06
CA ALA A 344 -8.09 -7.18 34.42
C ALA A 344 -8.28 -7.10 32.90
N HIS A 345 -7.56 -6.19 32.23
CA HIS A 345 -7.57 -6.12 30.78
C HIS A 345 -7.05 -7.44 30.19
N PRO A 346 -7.69 -8.01 29.14
CA PRO A 346 -7.28 -9.30 28.56
C PRO A 346 -5.81 -9.32 28.11
N TYR A 347 -5.27 -8.14 27.77
CA TYR A 347 -3.90 -8.01 27.28
C TYR A 347 -2.84 -7.84 28.37
N VAL A 348 -3.18 -7.80 29.67
CA VAL A 348 -2.18 -7.56 30.75
C VAL A 348 -1.02 -8.55 30.66
N ILE A 349 -1.30 -9.85 30.63
CA ILE A 349 -0.26 -10.90 30.59
C ILE A 349 0.60 -10.79 29.32
N PRO A 350 0.04 -10.78 28.09
CA PRO A 350 0.85 -10.71 26.88
C PRO A 350 1.63 -9.39 26.76
N VAL A 351 1.05 -8.25 27.16
CA VAL A 351 1.75 -6.95 27.12
C VAL A 351 2.89 -6.90 28.12
N VAL A 352 2.70 -7.38 29.36
CA VAL A 352 3.79 -7.46 30.34
C VAL A 352 4.91 -8.37 29.85
N ARG A 353 4.59 -9.51 29.21
CA ARG A 353 5.59 -10.38 28.57
C ARG A 353 6.33 -9.66 27.45
N ALA A 354 5.64 -8.88 26.62
CA ALA A 354 6.25 -8.08 25.56
C ALA A 354 7.21 -7.02 26.14
N ILE A 355 6.80 -6.27 27.16
CA ILE A 355 7.64 -5.27 27.83
C ILE A 355 8.87 -5.93 28.47
N LEU A 356 8.70 -7.08 29.13
CA LEU A 356 9.83 -7.85 29.68
C LEU A 356 10.79 -8.32 28.57
N ALA A 357 10.26 -8.71 27.41
CA ALA A 357 11.08 -9.09 26.26
C ALA A 357 11.85 -7.89 25.68
N MET A 358 11.25 -6.71 25.61
CA MET A 358 11.94 -5.46 25.21
C MET A 358 13.07 -5.10 26.18
N ALA A 359 12.83 -5.25 27.49
CA ALA A 359 13.81 -4.94 28.53
C ALA A 359 14.94 -5.97 28.60
N ARG A 360 14.67 -7.23 28.26
CA ARG A 360 15.68 -8.28 28.13
C ARG A 360 16.52 -7.99 26.90
N LYS A 361 17.67 -7.32 27.09
CA LYS A 361 18.71 -7.17 26.06
C LYS A 361 18.99 -8.51 25.37
N GLN A 362 18.43 -8.71 24.18
CA GLN A 362 18.84 -9.80 23.31
C GLN A 362 20.16 -9.40 22.63
N GLY A 363 21.27 -9.68 23.32
CA GLY A 363 22.63 -9.57 22.80
C GLY A 363 23.32 -8.20 23.00
N MET A 364 24.57 -8.13 22.52
CA MET A 364 25.36 -6.90 22.42
C MET A 364 24.85 -6.07 21.23
N ALA A 365 23.67 -5.45 21.38
CA ALA A 365 23.14 -4.57 20.34
C ALA A 365 23.96 -3.28 20.30
N SER A 366 24.87 -3.19 19.33
CA SER A 366 25.56 -1.95 18.97
C SER A 366 24.60 -0.95 18.35
N ALA A 367 24.84 0.34 18.57
CA ALA A 367 24.13 1.40 17.86
C ALA A 367 24.34 1.24 16.35
N LEU A 368 23.32 1.54 15.53
CA LEU A 368 23.41 1.46 14.07
C LEU A 368 24.49 2.40 13.50
N GLN A 369 24.69 3.54 14.14
CA GLN A 369 25.74 4.50 13.86
C GLN A 369 26.23 5.08 15.18
N TYR A 370 27.54 5.31 15.26
CA TYR A 370 28.18 5.96 16.38
C TYR A 370 28.67 7.34 15.95
N PHE A 371 28.37 8.36 16.76
CA PHE A 371 28.99 9.66 16.58
C PHE A 371 30.45 9.57 17.04
N ASN A 372 31.38 9.73 16.10
CA ASN A 372 32.80 9.75 16.42
C ASN A 372 33.19 11.12 17.04
N LEU A 373 33.30 11.16 18.37
CA LEU A 373 33.72 12.34 19.13
C LEU A 373 35.24 12.40 19.37
N CYS A 374 36.05 11.66 18.59
CA CYS A 374 37.51 11.65 18.77
C CYS A 374 38.18 12.97 18.34
N HIS A 375 37.59 13.76 17.44
CA HIS A 375 38.16 15.06 17.08
C HIS A 375 37.89 16.09 18.18
N SER A 376 38.85 17.00 18.45
CA SER A 376 38.71 18.07 19.44
C SER A 376 37.53 19.03 19.19
N MET A 377 37.01 19.06 17.96
CA MET A 377 35.88 19.91 17.54
C MET A 377 34.62 19.10 17.24
N ALA A 378 34.67 17.78 17.40
CA ALA A 378 33.48 16.94 17.32
C ALA A 378 32.68 17.10 18.61
N GLY A 379 31.42 17.49 18.49
CA GLY A 379 30.51 17.68 19.60
C GLY A 379 29.07 17.74 19.11
N ILE A 380 28.13 17.46 20.00
CA ILE A 380 26.70 17.63 19.73
C ILE A 380 26.35 19.05 20.16
N ALA A 381 26.17 19.95 19.19
CA ALA A 381 25.73 21.31 19.46
C ALA A 381 24.22 21.33 19.61
N VAL A 382 23.75 21.72 20.80
CA VAL A 382 22.32 21.95 21.06
C VAL A 382 22.06 23.45 20.89
N PRO A 383 21.00 23.85 20.15
CA PRO A 383 20.61 25.25 20.05
C PRO A 383 20.44 25.88 21.44
N SER A 384 20.78 27.16 21.59
CA SER A 384 20.59 27.88 22.85
C SER A 384 19.11 27.90 23.22
N ILE A 385 18.74 27.17 24.26
CA ILE A 385 17.38 27.12 24.78
C ILE A 385 17.15 28.40 25.59
N GLN A 386 16.46 29.36 24.98
CA GLN A 386 16.19 30.67 25.58
C GLN A 386 15.16 30.61 26.73
N LYS A 387 14.29 29.60 26.73
CA LYS A 387 13.28 29.40 27.78
C LYS A 387 13.04 27.91 28.01
N TRP A 388 13.45 27.41 29.17
CA TRP A 388 13.21 26.02 29.56
C TRP A 388 11.74 25.84 29.99
N PRO A 389 11.04 24.79 29.55
CA PRO A 389 9.65 24.54 29.92
C PRO A 389 9.49 23.99 31.36
N GLY A 390 10.51 24.10 32.21
CA GLY A 390 10.52 23.60 33.57
C GLY A 390 11.78 24.01 34.34
N SER A 391 11.89 23.56 35.59
CA SER A 391 12.99 23.87 36.52
C SER A 391 14.26 23.06 36.29
N ALA A 392 14.21 22.03 35.44
CA ALA A 392 15.35 21.17 35.11
C ALA A 392 15.19 20.58 33.71
N PHE A 393 16.28 20.03 33.18
CA PHE A 393 16.28 19.17 31.99
C PHE A 393 17.04 17.88 32.27
N SER A 394 16.64 16.82 31.58
CA SER A 394 17.32 15.53 31.58
C SER A 394 17.75 15.20 30.16
N PHE A 395 19.01 14.82 30.01
CA PHE A 395 19.58 14.34 28.75
C PHE A 395 20.07 12.92 28.94
N ASN A 396 19.65 12.02 28.05
CA ASN A 396 20.05 10.62 28.06
C ASN A 396 20.93 10.36 26.84
N ALA A 397 22.14 9.86 27.05
CA ALA A 397 23.03 9.41 25.99
C ALA A 397 23.55 8.00 26.28
N TRP A 398 23.79 7.26 25.20
CA TRP A 398 24.41 5.94 25.22
C TRP A 398 25.85 6.10 24.76
N LEU A 399 26.80 5.68 25.60
CA LEU A 399 28.23 5.76 25.29
C LEU A 399 28.75 4.34 25.00
N CYS A 400 29.40 4.16 23.84
CA CYS A 400 30.15 2.95 23.56
C CYS A 400 31.55 3.09 24.19
N LEU A 401 31.90 2.17 25.08
CA LEU A 401 33.21 2.14 25.75
C LEU A 401 34.15 1.08 25.17
N ASP A 402 33.70 0.30 24.18
CA ASP A 402 34.52 -0.76 23.57
C ASP A 402 35.69 -0.16 22.81
N GLN A 403 36.90 -0.56 23.22
CA GLN A 403 38.18 -0.10 22.67
C GLN A 403 38.55 -0.79 21.34
N ASP A 404 37.82 -1.85 20.95
CA ASP A 404 38.22 -2.79 19.90
C ASP A 404 37.53 -2.57 18.53
N GLN A 405 36.72 -1.51 18.37
CA GLN A 405 36.12 -1.12 17.08
C GLN A 405 36.92 -0.01 16.37
N VAL A 406 38.15 0.25 16.81
CA VAL A 406 39.05 1.22 16.15
C VAL A 406 39.61 0.58 14.89
N ASP A 407 39.23 1.12 13.73
CA ASP A 407 39.94 0.85 12.47
C ASP A 407 41.45 1.03 12.73
N PRO A 408 42.30 0.02 12.45
CA PRO A 408 43.72 0.03 12.83
C PRO A 408 44.55 1.16 12.19
N SER A 409 43.95 1.99 11.33
CA SER A 409 44.57 3.14 10.67
C SER A 409 44.68 4.40 11.53
N THR A 410 44.06 4.48 12.71
CA THR A 410 44.00 5.73 13.52
C THR A 410 44.50 5.63 14.95
N ALA A 411 45.25 4.57 15.29
CA ALA A 411 45.91 4.48 16.59
C ALA A 411 47.13 5.43 16.66
N SER A 412 46.89 6.72 16.94
CA SER A 412 47.95 7.59 17.44
C SER A 412 47.49 8.52 18.57
N LYS A 413 48.16 8.31 19.71
CA LYS A 413 48.49 9.25 20.80
C LYS A 413 47.41 9.62 21.83
N THR A 414 47.61 9.00 23.01
CA THR A 414 47.54 9.57 24.37
C THR A 414 46.20 10.14 24.85
N GLY A 415 45.60 9.43 25.80
CA GLY A 415 44.41 9.84 26.55
C GLY A 415 44.63 11.14 27.32
N LYS A 416 43.86 12.17 26.95
CA LYS A 416 43.53 13.29 27.83
C LYS A 416 42.05 13.18 28.17
N ARG A 417 41.70 13.41 29.44
CA ARG A 417 40.32 13.50 29.91
C ARG A 417 39.61 14.63 29.15
N LYS A 418 38.67 14.27 28.28
CA LYS A 418 37.89 15.23 27.49
C LYS A 418 36.63 15.61 28.26
N GLN A 419 36.39 16.92 28.36
CA GLN A 419 35.19 17.47 28.98
C GLN A 419 34.09 17.47 27.91
N LEU A 420 33.05 16.65 28.10
CA LEU A 420 31.95 16.43 27.14
C LEU A 420 30.96 17.60 27.03
N TYR A 421 31.04 18.57 27.95
CA TYR A 421 30.15 19.72 27.99
C TYR A 421 30.94 20.98 28.38
N ARG A 422 30.68 22.09 27.68
CA ARG A 422 31.15 23.42 28.06
C ARG A 422 29.92 24.31 28.25
N TYR A 423 29.62 24.64 29.50
CA TYR A 423 28.62 25.66 29.79
C TYR A 423 29.29 27.03 29.69
N GLY A 424 28.92 27.78 28.66
CA GLY A 424 29.13 29.22 28.63
C GLY A 424 27.87 29.89 29.16
N LEU A 425 27.92 30.37 30.40
CA LEU A 425 27.00 31.43 30.82
C LEU A 425 27.55 32.76 30.27
N PRO A 426 26.69 33.69 29.82
CA PRO A 426 27.11 35.03 29.45
C PRO A 426 27.75 35.78 30.62
#